data_AF-A0A2D4Q2F6-F1
#
_entry.id   AF-A0A2D4Q2F6-F1
#
_cell.length_a   1.000
_cell.length_b   1.000
_cell.length_c   1.000
_cell.angle_alpha   90.00
_cell.angle_beta   90.00
_cell.angle_gamma   90.00
#
_symmetry.space_group_name_H-M   'P 1'
#
loop_
_entity.id
_entity.type
_entity.pdbx_description
1 polymer ?
#
loop_
_entity_poly.entity_id
_entity_poly.type
_entity_poly.pdbx_seq_one_letter_code
_entity_poly.pdbx_strand_id
1 'polypeptide(L)'
;EFRELSFHLRSYGDLSDDELDGVCDFLHQRVSSREKAALQQLQVCFQAFQSVAFPTYASCCDHADQERSSQLKSLLVAYFEKQPVLDETSVGAEHGADHLQDVQFQQWEQQIQGDIRHFLSIRQDEKFSGRAVARIFHGIGSPCYPAQIYGRDRRFWRKYLHFDFYKIMRLATGEIVRWK
;
A
#
# COMPACT_ATOMS: atom_id res chain seq x y z
N GLU A 1 -19.10 -35.12 -14.01
CA GLU A 1 -19.41 -33.95 -13.16
C GLU A 1 -18.21 -33.02 -13.17
N PHE A 2 -18.37 -31.76 -13.59
CA PHE A 2 -17.34 -30.75 -13.44
C PHE A 2 -17.46 -30.11 -12.06
N ARG A 3 -16.36 -30.01 -11.31
CA ARG A 3 -16.36 -29.65 -9.88
C ARG A 3 -15.52 -28.42 -9.55
N GLU A 4 -14.64 -27.99 -10.45
CA GLU A 4 -13.70 -26.89 -10.21
C GLU A 4 -14.11 -25.63 -10.97
N LEU A 5 -14.77 -24.71 -10.25
CA LEU A 5 -15.02 -23.36 -10.75
C LEU A 5 -13.68 -22.61 -10.83
N SER A 6 -13.28 -22.22 -12.03
CA SER A 6 -12.02 -21.50 -12.26
C SER A 6 -12.21 -20.39 -13.29
N PHE A 7 -11.33 -19.39 -13.23
CA PHE A 7 -11.24 -18.39 -14.29
C PHE A 7 -10.47 -18.99 -15.46
N HIS A 8 -11.11 -19.12 -16.62
CA HIS A 8 -10.42 -19.49 -17.85
C HIS A 8 -9.69 -18.26 -18.40
N LEU A 9 -8.40 -18.14 -18.10
CA LEU A 9 -7.56 -17.02 -18.50
C LEU A 9 -6.45 -17.50 -19.45
N ARG A 10 -6.10 -16.67 -20.43
CA ARG A 10 -4.94 -16.85 -21.30
C ARG A 10 -3.94 -15.72 -21.04
N SER A 11 -2.72 -16.07 -20.69
CA SER A 11 -1.58 -15.15 -20.56
C SER A 11 -0.48 -15.57 -21.54
N TYR A 12 0.39 -14.62 -21.93
CA TYR A 12 1.45 -14.85 -22.91
C TYR A 12 2.62 -15.69 -22.35
N GLY A 13 2.77 -15.78 -21.02
CA GLY A 13 3.69 -16.71 -20.35
C GLY A 13 5.18 -16.40 -20.53
N ASP A 14 5.51 -15.30 -21.21
CA ASP A 14 6.84 -14.84 -21.60
C ASP A 14 7.30 -13.61 -20.80
N LEU A 15 6.54 -13.22 -19.77
CA LEU A 15 6.89 -12.08 -18.91
C LEU A 15 8.16 -12.38 -18.12
N SER A 16 9.11 -11.44 -18.20
CA SER A 16 10.30 -11.40 -17.36
C SER A 16 9.96 -11.11 -15.89
N ASP A 17 10.90 -11.36 -14.99
CA ASP A 17 10.74 -11.07 -13.56
C ASP A 17 10.42 -9.57 -13.32
N ASP A 18 11.05 -8.68 -14.08
CA ASP A 18 10.83 -7.23 -13.97
C ASP A 18 9.41 -6.84 -14.44
N GLU A 19 8.88 -7.49 -15.48
CA GLU A 19 7.51 -7.25 -15.95
C GLU A 19 6.47 -7.82 -14.98
N LEU A 20 6.71 -8.99 -14.39
CA LEU A 20 5.85 -9.56 -13.35
C LEU A 20 5.81 -8.67 -12.10
N ASP A 21 6.95 -8.08 -11.73
CA ASP A 21 7.02 -7.08 -10.66
C ASP A 21 6.22 -5.82 -11.03
N GLY A 22 6.33 -5.34 -12.27
CA GLY A 22 5.50 -4.24 -12.78
C GLY A 22 4.00 -4.52 -12.72
N VAL A 23 3.57 -5.75 -13.04
CA VAL A 23 2.16 -6.17 -12.89
C VAL A 23 1.75 -6.18 -11.42
N CYS A 24 2.61 -6.68 -10.52
CA CYS A 24 2.34 -6.66 -9.08
C CYS A 24 2.18 -5.23 -8.55
N ASP A 25 3.05 -4.31 -8.97
CA ASP A 25 3.01 -2.91 -8.55
C ASP A 25 1.76 -2.23 -9.08
N PHE A 26 1.38 -2.46 -10.35
CA PHE A 26 0.13 -1.97 -10.91
C PHE A 26 -1.10 -2.46 -10.13
N LEU A 27 -1.16 -3.76 -9.82
CA LEU A 27 -2.27 -4.35 -9.06
C LEU A 27 -2.32 -3.78 -7.64
N HIS A 28 -1.16 -3.60 -7.01
CA HIS A 28 -1.08 -2.99 -5.69
C HIS A 28 -1.56 -1.54 -5.69
N GLN A 29 -1.04 -0.71 -6.60
CA GLN A 29 -1.47 0.68 -6.77
C GLN A 29 -2.98 0.77 -6.97
N ARG A 30 -3.56 -0.10 -7.80
CA ARG A 30 -5.01 -0.15 -8.01
C ARG A 30 -5.78 -0.49 -6.72
N VAL A 31 -5.27 -1.40 -5.90
CA VAL A 31 -5.88 -1.74 -4.60
C VAL A 31 -5.76 -0.59 -3.62
N SER A 32 -4.56 -0.02 -3.46
CA SER A 32 -4.32 1.10 -2.54
C SER A 32 -5.12 2.35 -2.93
N SER A 33 -5.23 2.67 -4.23
CA SER A 33 -6.06 3.80 -4.68
C SER A 33 -7.54 3.57 -4.38
N ARG A 34 -8.04 2.33 -4.49
CA ARG A 34 -9.41 1.98 -4.11
C ARG A 34 -9.64 2.08 -2.61
N GLU A 35 -8.69 1.60 -1.81
CA GLU A 35 -8.72 1.72 -0.36
C GLU A 35 -8.75 3.19 0.07
N LYS A 36 -7.83 4.00 -0.45
CA LYS A 36 -7.75 5.44 -0.16
C LYS A 36 -9.03 6.16 -0.56
N ALA A 37 -9.58 5.88 -1.74
CA ALA A 37 -10.83 6.47 -2.18
C ALA A 37 -12.00 6.10 -1.25
N ALA A 38 -12.08 4.84 -0.81
CA ALA A 38 -13.11 4.40 0.13
C ALA A 38 -12.97 5.06 1.52
N LEU A 39 -11.75 5.20 2.03
CA LEU A 39 -11.46 5.90 3.28
C LEU A 39 -11.84 7.38 3.19
N GLN A 40 -11.47 8.04 2.10
CA GLN A 40 -11.85 9.44 1.85
C GLN A 40 -13.37 9.61 1.78
N GLN A 41 -14.09 8.71 1.11
CA GLN A 41 -15.55 8.72 1.08
C GLN A 41 -16.15 8.61 2.49
N LEU A 42 -15.63 7.71 3.31
CA LEU A 42 -16.09 7.53 4.69
C LEU A 42 -15.82 8.79 5.54
N GLN A 43 -14.64 9.39 5.40
CA GLN A 43 -14.26 10.61 6.12
C GLN A 43 -15.12 11.81 5.73
N VAL A 44 -15.34 12.03 4.42
CA VAL A 44 -16.21 13.11 3.92
C VAL A 44 -17.64 12.91 4.39
N CYS A 45 -18.15 11.68 4.32
CA CYS A 45 -19.49 11.33 4.82
C CYS A 45 -19.64 11.64 6.31
N PHE A 46 -18.68 11.19 7.13
CA PHE A 46 -18.66 11.46 8.56
C PHE A 46 -18.63 12.95 8.88
N GLN A 47 -17.73 13.70 8.23
CA GLN A 47 -17.62 15.16 8.43
C GLN A 47 -18.90 15.90 8.03
N ALA A 48 -19.53 15.50 6.92
CA ALA A 48 -20.78 16.10 6.47
C ALA A 48 -21.89 15.93 7.53
N PHE A 49 -22.11 14.71 8.02
CA PHE A 49 -23.12 14.47 9.05
C PHE A 49 -22.76 15.09 10.40
N GLN A 50 -21.48 15.04 10.80
CA GLN A 50 -21.03 15.63 12.06
C GLN A 50 -21.25 17.15 12.08
N SER A 51 -21.03 17.85 10.96
CA SER A 51 -21.17 19.30 10.88
C SER A 51 -22.60 19.81 11.14
N VAL A 52 -23.61 18.97 10.89
CA VAL A 52 -25.02 19.28 11.13
C VAL A 52 -25.60 18.54 12.34
N ALA A 53 -24.80 17.73 13.04
CA ALA A 53 -25.26 16.91 14.16
C ALA A 53 -25.55 17.74 15.42
N PHE A 54 -26.56 17.29 16.18
CA PHE A 54 -26.84 17.80 17.51
C PHE A 54 -26.16 16.94 18.58
N PRO A 55 -25.77 17.51 19.73
CA PRO A 55 -25.25 16.73 20.85
C PRO A 55 -26.26 15.73 21.40
N THR A 56 -27.56 16.06 21.33
CA THR A 56 -28.68 15.21 21.75
C THR A 56 -29.88 15.42 20.85
N TYR A 57 -30.72 14.38 20.71
CA TYR A 57 -31.92 14.42 19.87
C TYR A 57 -32.97 15.44 20.35
N ALA A 58 -32.94 15.80 21.64
CA ALA A 58 -33.88 16.76 22.23
C ALA A 58 -33.79 18.16 21.58
N SER A 59 -32.64 18.51 20.98
CA SER A 59 -32.46 19.78 20.27
C SER A 59 -33.21 19.87 18.94
N CYS A 60 -33.74 18.76 18.43
CA CYS A 60 -34.44 18.69 17.15
C CYS A 60 -35.72 17.86 17.20
N CYS A 61 -36.22 17.51 18.39
CA CYS A 61 -37.39 16.65 18.54
C CYS A 61 -38.70 17.36 18.20
N ASP A 62 -38.78 18.67 18.49
CA ASP A 62 -40.01 19.41 18.32
C ASP A 62 -40.10 20.04 16.93
N HIS A 63 -39.05 20.73 16.46
CA HIS A 63 -39.00 21.40 15.16
C HIS A 63 -37.67 21.09 14.45
N ALA A 64 -37.73 20.80 13.15
CA ALA A 64 -36.55 20.60 12.34
C ALA A 64 -35.80 21.93 12.15
N ASP A 65 -34.49 21.92 12.43
CA ASP A 65 -33.61 23.05 12.15
C ASP A 65 -33.44 23.19 10.62
N GLN A 66 -34.16 24.17 10.07
CA GLN A 66 -34.22 24.41 8.63
C GLN A 66 -32.87 24.86 8.05
N GLU A 67 -32.04 25.52 8.86
CA GLU A 67 -30.70 25.97 8.45
C GLU A 67 -29.78 24.77 8.27
N ARG A 68 -29.69 23.90 9.29
CA ARG A 68 -28.91 22.64 9.21
C ARG A 68 -29.43 21.70 8.14
N SER A 69 -30.75 21.63 7.95
CA SER A 69 -31.35 20.85 6.85
C SER A 69 -30.91 21.37 5.48
N SER A 70 -30.89 22.69 5.30
CA SER A 70 -30.43 23.33 4.06
C SER A 70 -28.94 23.12 3.84
N GLN A 71 -28.14 23.18 4.90
CA GLN A 71 -26.70 22.90 4.87
C GLN A 71 -26.40 21.44 4.50
N LEU A 72 -27.13 20.47 5.06
CA LEU A 72 -26.95 19.07 4.67
C LEU A 72 -27.31 18.85 3.20
N LYS A 73 -28.40 19.46 2.73
CA LYS A 73 -28.80 19.36 1.30
C LYS A 73 -27.74 19.95 0.38
N SER A 74 -27.16 21.10 0.72
CA SER A 74 -26.09 21.69 -0.10
C SER A 74 -24.83 20.83 -0.13
N LEU A 75 -24.45 20.21 1.00
CA LEU A 75 -23.34 19.25 1.06
C LEU A 75 -23.58 18.02 0.18
N LEU A 76 -24.81 17.48 0.18
CA LEU A 76 -25.17 16.34 -0.66
C LEU A 76 -25.15 16.70 -2.15
N VAL A 77 -25.75 17.83 -2.52
CA VAL A 77 -25.74 18.33 -3.91
C VAL A 77 -24.29 18.52 -4.37
N ALA A 78 -23.46 19.21 -3.58
CA ALA A 78 -22.06 19.41 -3.91
C ALA A 78 -21.28 18.09 -4.05
N TYR A 79 -21.58 17.08 -3.23
CA TYR A 79 -20.94 15.75 -3.34
C TYR A 79 -21.27 15.04 -4.65
N PHE A 80 -22.54 15.05 -5.08
CA PHE A 80 -22.98 14.37 -6.31
C PHE A 80 -22.71 15.17 -7.59
N GLU A 81 -22.64 16.50 -7.52
CA GLU A 81 -22.28 17.37 -8.64
C GLU A 81 -20.77 17.45 -8.87
N LYS A 82 -19.96 17.11 -7.85
CA LYS A 82 -18.52 17.00 -8.00
C LYS A 82 -18.23 15.89 -9.02
N GLN A 83 -17.80 16.27 -10.22
CA GLN A 83 -17.26 15.29 -11.16
C GLN A 83 -16.10 14.55 -10.47
N PRO A 84 -16.00 13.22 -10.60
CA PRO A 84 -14.83 12.49 -10.15
C PRO A 84 -13.69 12.86 -11.07
N VAL A 85 -13.12 14.06 -10.86
CA VAL A 85 -11.78 14.35 -11.33
C VAL A 85 -10.93 13.32 -10.60
N LEU A 86 -10.25 12.48 -11.37
CA LEU A 86 -9.15 11.64 -10.94
C LEU A 86 -7.99 12.55 -10.50
N ASP A 87 -8.26 13.45 -9.55
CA ASP A 87 -7.29 14.38 -9.01
C ASP A 87 -6.57 13.64 -7.89
N GLU A 88 -5.50 12.96 -8.29
CA GLU A 88 -4.54 12.31 -7.41
C GLU A 88 -3.80 13.31 -6.49
N THR A 89 -4.16 14.59 -6.48
CA THR A 89 -3.31 15.67 -5.95
C THR A 89 -3.68 16.20 -4.57
N SER A 90 -4.70 15.68 -3.87
CA SER A 90 -4.91 16.00 -2.45
C SER A 90 -4.37 14.89 -1.54
N VAL A 91 -3.07 14.61 -1.65
CA VAL A 91 -2.30 13.88 -0.64
C VAL A 91 -1.81 14.91 0.38
N GLY A 92 -2.59 15.15 1.43
CA GLY A 92 -2.26 16.26 2.32
C GLY A 92 -2.97 16.26 3.65
N ALA A 93 -3.04 15.13 4.36
CA ALA A 93 -3.39 15.12 5.78
C ALA A 93 -3.15 13.76 6.48
N GLU A 94 -1.97 13.14 6.36
CA GLU A 94 -1.63 11.96 7.20
C GLU A 94 -0.16 11.93 7.67
N HIS A 95 0.51 13.09 7.70
CA HIS A 95 1.94 13.25 7.98
C HIS A 95 2.38 13.03 9.45
N GLY A 96 1.50 12.61 10.35
CA GLY A 96 1.83 12.45 11.77
C GLY A 96 2.60 11.16 12.10
N ALA A 97 2.22 10.04 11.46
CA ALA A 97 2.83 8.73 11.70
C ALA A 97 3.99 8.42 10.74
N ASP A 98 3.94 8.99 9.53
CA ASP A 98 4.94 8.76 8.48
C ASP A 98 6.30 9.41 8.82
N HIS A 99 6.29 10.59 9.46
CA HIS A 99 7.52 11.32 9.80
C HIS A 99 8.42 10.59 10.81
N LEU A 100 7.85 9.89 11.80
CA LEU A 100 8.63 9.13 12.79
C LEU A 100 9.22 7.86 12.19
N GLN A 101 8.48 7.19 11.31
CA GLN A 101 8.96 6.02 10.57
C GLN A 101 10.02 6.42 9.54
N ASP A 102 9.90 7.59 8.90
CA ASP A 102 10.91 8.13 7.98
C ASP A 102 12.24 8.41 8.69
N VAL A 103 12.19 9.06 9.86
CA VAL A 103 13.41 9.37 10.62
C VAL A 103 14.10 8.09 11.10
N GLN A 104 13.34 7.09 11.56
CA GLN A 104 13.92 5.79 11.90
C GLN A 104 14.46 5.06 10.67
N PHE A 105 13.74 5.08 9.55
CA PHE A 105 14.18 4.40 8.33
C PHE A 105 15.52 4.96 7.81
N GLN A 106 15.69 6.29 7.80
CA GLN A 106 16.94 6.93 7.38
C GLN A 106 18.16 6.49 8.21
N GLN A 107 17.98 6.25 9.51
CA GLN A 107 19.08 5.77 10.37
C GLN A 107 19.50 4.34 10.03
N TRP A 108 18.57 3.52 9.55
CA TRP A 108 18.81 2.12 9.21
C TRP A 108 19.16 1.89 7.74
N GLU A 109 18.97 2.90 6.89
CA GLU A 109 19.15 2.80 5.44
C GLU A 109 20.52 2.22 5.04
N GLN A 110 21.61 2.73 5.61
CA GLN A 110 22.96 2.23 5.30
C GLN A 110 23.18 0.78 5.75
N GLN A 111 22.61 0.40 6.90
CA GLN A 111 22.67 -0.97 7.37
C GLN A 111 21.88 -1.90 6.46
N ILE A 112 20.66 -1.50 6.06
CA ILE A 112 19.82 -2.25 5.13
C ILE A 112 20.54 -2.42 3.78
N GLN A 113 21.14 -1.38 3.23
CA GLN A 113 21.95 -1.46 2.00
C GLN A 113 23.15 -2.41 2.15
N GLY A 114 23.87 -2.35 3.28
CA GLY A 114 24.97 -3.27 3.59
C GLY A 114 24.49 -4.73 3.64
N ASP A 115 23.35 -4.98 4.29
CA ASP A 115 22.77 -6.31 4.40
C ASP A 115 22.22 -6.83 3.07
N ILE A 116 21.65 -5.98 2.22
CA ILE A 116 21.27 -6.31 0.84
C ILE A 116 22.50 -6.74 0.04
N ARG A 117 23.58 -5.95 0.08
CA ARG A 117 24.84 -6.29 -0.60
C ARG A 117 25.42 -7.61 -0.09
N HIS A 118 25.39 -7.83 1.22
CA HIS A 118 25.85 -9.09 1.80
C HIS A 118 25.01 -10.27 1.32
N PHE A 119 23.68 -10.12 1.29
CA PHE A 119 22.77 -11.13 0.76
C PHE A 119 23.10 -11.48 -0.70
N LEU A 120 23.23 -10.48 -1.57
CA LEU A 120 23.58 -10.66 -2.98
C LEU A 120 24.96 -11.32 -3.14
N SER A 121 25.94 -10.96 -2.31
CA SER A 121 27.29 -11.53 -2.36
C SER A 121 27.37 -13.01 -2.00
N ILE A 122 26.45 -13.52 -1.18
CA ILE A 122 26.40 -14.94 -0.81
C ILE A 122 25.65 -15.76 -1.87
N ARG A 123 24.84 -15.09 -2.70
CA ARG A 123 23.90 -15.71 -3.64
C ARG A 123 24.15 -15.27 -5.08
N GLN A 124 25.43 -15.23 -5.48
CA GLN A 124 25.86 -14.69 -6.78
C GLN A 124 25.32 -15.49 -7.98
N ASP A 125 25.03 -16.77 -7.80
CA ASP A 125 24.52 -17.66 -8.84
C ASP A 125 23.01 -17.50 -9.08
N GLU A 126 22.32 -16.73 -8.25
CA GLU A 126 20.87 -16.54 -8.30
C GLU A 126 20.55 -15.11 -8.76
N LYS A 127 19.52 -14.97 -9.61
CA LYS A 127 19.00 -13.66 -9.99
C LYS A 127 17.90 -13.25 -9.02
N PHE A 128 17.97 -12.01 -8.54
CA PHE A 128 16.94 -11.41 -7.70
C PHE A 128 16.44 -10.11 -8.30
N SER A 129 15.14 -9.86 -8.18
CA SER A 129 14.56 -8.53 -8.28
C SER A 129 14.58 -7.83 -6.91
N GLY A 130 14.45 -6.49 -6.90
CA GLY A 130 14.36 -5.75 -5.63
C GLY A 130 13.19 -6.21 -4.76
N ARG A 131 12.08 -6.62 -5.39
CA ARG A 131 10.93 -7.19 -4.71
C ARG A 131 11.24 -8.56 -4.10
N ALA A 132 11.97 -9.42 -4.81
CA ALA A 132 12.40 -10.71 -4.27
C ALA A 132 13.22 -10.55 -2.99
N VAL A 133 14.18 -9.62 -3.00
CA VAL A 133 14.99 -9.29 -1.81
C VAL A 133 14.11 -8.74 -0.68
N ALA A 134 13.22 -7.78 -0.97
CA ALA A 134 12.31 -7.22 0.02
C ALA A 134 11.39 -8.29 0.65
N ARG A 135 10.86 -9.21 -0.16
CA ARG A 135 10.07 -10.36 0.32
C ARG A 135 10.87 -11.23 1.27
N ILE A 136 12.12 -11.56 0.96
CA ILE A 136 13.00 -12.32 1.87
C ILE A 136 13.20 -11.55 3.17
N PHE A 137 13.48 -10.25 3.10
CA PHE A 137 13.77 -9.40 4.27
C PHE A 137 12.54 -9.20 5.17
N HIS A 138 11.33 -9.29 4.60
CA HIS A 138 10.05 -9.37 5.33
C HIS A 138 9.63 -10.80 5.71
N GLY A 139 10.29 -11.80 5.17
CA GLY A 139 9.96 -13.22 5.36
C GLY A 139 8.66 -13.66 4.74
N ILE A 140 8.39 -13.20 3.52
CA ILE A 140 7.26 -13.59 2.68
C ILE A 140 7.79 -14.51 1.58
N GLY A 141 7.46 -15.80 1.62
CA GLY A 141 7.91 -16.75 0.59
C GLY A 141 7.26 -16.50 -0.76
N SER A 142 7.94 -16.82 -1.85
CA SER A 142 7.37 -16.88 -3.20
C SER A 142 7.62 -18.27 -3.82
N PRO A 143 6.97 -18.63 -4.94
CA PRO A 143 7.25 -19.88 -5.63
C PRO A 143 8.73 -20.05 -5.99
N CYS A 144 9.40 -19.00 -6.49
CA CYS A 144 10.83 -19.01 -6.81
C CYS A 144 11.72 -18.95 -5.56
N TYR A 145 11.24 -18.30 -4.48
CA TYR A 145 11.99 -18.09 -3.24
C TYR A 145 11.20 -18.63 -2.02
N PRO A 146 11.07 -19.97 -1.88
CA PRO A 146 10.20 -20.57 -0.88
C PRO A 146 10.74 -20.39 0.55
N ALA A 147 9.83 -20.17 1.50
CA ALA A 147 10.15 -19.95 2.91
C ALA A 147 10.89 -21.14 3.55
N GLN A 148 10.66 -22.36 3.07
CA GLN A 148 11.32 -23.57 3.53
C GLN A 148 12.83 -23.58 3.24
N ILE A 149 13.26 -22.83 2.22
CA ILE A 149 14.66 -22.69 1.80
C ILE A 149 15.24 -21.38 2.36
N TYR A 150 14.67 -20.22 1.97
CA TYR A 150 15.20 -18.90 2.33
C TYR A 150 14.97 -18.56 3.80
N GLY A 151 13.93 -19.11 4.42
CA GLY A 151 13.65 -18.92 5.84
C GLY A 151 14.61 -19.61 6.81
N ARG A 152 15.49 -20.49 6.29
CA ARG A 152 16.57 -21.09 7.08
C ARG A 152 17.67 -20.06 7.38
N ASP A 153 17.92 -19.12 6.47
CA ASP A 153 18.92 -18.08 6.69
C ASP A 153 18.32 -16.90 7.47
N ARG A 154 18.36 -17.04 8.80
CA ARG A 154 17.84 -16.04 9.75
C ARG A 154 18.60 -14.70 9.73
N ARG A 155 19.75 -14.64 9.06
CA ARG A 155 20.47 -13.36 8.87
C ARG A 155 19.73 -12.39 7.97
N PHE A 156 18.82 -12.90 7.13
CA PHE A 156 18.07 -12.10 6.16
C PHE A 156 16.56 -12.25 6.35
N TRP A 157 16.08 -13.46 6.64
CA TRP A 157 14.65 -13.73 6.73
C TRP A 157 13.97 -12.99 7.90
N ARG A 158 12.94 -12.20 7.59
CA ARG A 158 12.17 -11.36 8.56
C ARG A 158 13.02 -10.32 9.31
N LYS A 159 14.25 -10.05 8.89
CA LYS A 159 15.15 -9.12 9.58
C LYS A 159 14.58 -7.70 9.66
N TYR A 160 13.81 -7.28 8.66
CA TYR A 160 13.29 -5.92 8.54
C TYR A 160 11.77 -5.85 8.44
N LEU A 161 11.08 -6.79 9.09
CA LEU A 161 9.61 -6.90 9.07
C LEU A 161 8.89 -5.61 9.52
N HIS A 162 9.55 -4.80 10.35
CA HIS A 162 8.99 -3.58 10.95
C HIS A 162 9.17 -2.32 10.09
N PHE A 163 9.95 -2.40 9.01
CA PHE A 163 10.11 -1.29 8.07
C PHE A 163 9.14 -1.42 6.90
N ASP A 164 8.90 -0.30 6.22
CA ASP A 164 8.03 -0.29 5.04
C ASP A 164 8.62 -1.15 3.91
N PHE A 165 7.78 -2.02 3.37
CA PHE A 165 8.15 -2.97 2.31
C PHE A 165 8.67 -2.26 1.05
N TYR A 166 8.01 -1.16 0.64
CA TYR A 166 8.37 -0.43 -0.57
C TYR A 166 9.69 0.31 -0.40
N LYS A 167 9.97 0.83 0.79
CA LYS A 167 11.27 1.47 1.07
C LYS A 167 12.41 0.44 0.95
N ILE A 168 12.27 -0.77 1.51
CA ILE A 168 13.27 -1.85 1.33
C ILE A 168 13.38 -2.27 -0.14
N MET A 169 12.26 -2.45 -0.83
CA MET A 169 12.23 -2.81 -2.24
C MET A 169 13.00 -1.80 -3.10
N ARG A 170 12.78 -0.49 -2.88
CA ARG A 170 13.51 0.58 -3.58
C ARG A 170 15.00 0.53 -3.33
N LEU A 171 15.42 0.34 -2.07
CA LEU A 171 16.84 0.18 -1.74
C LEU A 171 17.43 -1.04 -2.43
N ALA A 172 16.72 -2.17 -2.42
CA ALA A 172 17.18 -3.41 -3.04
C ALA A 172 17.32 -3.26 -4.56
N THR A 173 16.33 -2.66 -5.24
CA THR A 173 16.44 -2.35 -6.67
C THR A 173 17.66 -1.48 -6.96
N GLY A 174 17.89 -0.44 -6.15
CA GLY A 174 19.05 0.44 -6.28
C GLY A 174 20.38 -0.31 -6.13
N GLU A 175 20.50 -1.16 -5.12
CA GLU A 175 21.72 -1.95 -4.90
C GLU A 175 21.94 -2.99 -5.99
N ILE A 176 20.90 -3.66 -6.49
CA ILE A 176 21.02 -4.63 -7.60
C ILE A 176 21.54 -3.96 -8.87
N VAL A 177 21.10 -2.72 -9.16
CA VAL A 177 21.60 -1.96 -10.32
C VAL A 177 23.06 -1.56 -10.16
N ARG A 178 23.50 -1.21 -8.94
CA ARG A 178 24.90 -0.88 -8.63
C ARG A 178 25.82 -2.11 -8.57
N TRP A 179 25.24 -3.29 -8.36
CA TRP A 179 25.95 -4.56 -8.20
C TRP A 179 26.27 -5.23 -9.55
N LYS A 180 25.51 -4.91 -10.60
CA LYS A 180 25.80 -5.33 -11.98
C LYS A 180 26.89 -4.47 -12.60
#